data_AF-A0A554MUQ7-F1
#
_entry.id   AF-A0A554MUQ7-F1
#
_cell.length_a   1.000
_cell.length_b   1.000
_cell.length_c   1.000
_cell.angle_alpha   90.00
_cell.angle_beta   90.00
_cell.angle_gamma   90.00
#
_symmetry.space_group_name_H-M   'P 1'
#
loop_
_entity.id
_entity.type
_entity.pdbx_description
1 polymer ?
#
loop_
_entity_poly.entity_id
_entity_poly.type
_entity_poly.pdbx_seq_one_letter_code
_entity_poly.pdbx_strand_id
1 'polypeptide(L)'
;MKRELTGDTWTVRSQDLKADGLRTKFAHREYPENTAPSPSDVDIETADIDGLTDVEEIALARRYDDVLWKKGNRRSNLRRLQEIRSGALDPADEPVSKQWIGTHLGLTAAAAKRALADDFETVGDLAGWVMYATMLTDRDQIGETTAERLRSRRGVFIRWFGGEEYIPRCDDDQQTLSGQPSQ
;
A
#
# COMPACT_ATOMS: atom_id res chain seq x y z
N MET A 1 -53.80 6.25 0.92
CA MET A 1 -53.36 4.85 1.11
C MET A 1 -52.07 4.88 1.93
N LYS A 2 -52.15 4.59 3.24
CA LYS A 2 -51.00 4.49 4.14
C LYS A 2 -50.25 3.20 3.79
N ARG A 3 -48.96 3.28 3.45
CA ARG A 3 -48.08 2.11 3.33
C ARG A 3 -47.22 2.06 4.59
N GLU A 4 -47.44 1.04 5.40
CA GLU A 4 -46.60 0.70 6.55
C GLU A 4 -45.24 0.20 6.04
N LEU A 5 -44.17 0.67 6.70
CA LEU A 5 -42.80 0.23 6.47
C LEU A 5 -42.56 -1.03 7.30
N THR A 6 -42.95 -2.18 6.76
CA THR A 6 -42.57 -3.50 7.27
C THR A 6 -41.60 -4.13 6.28
N GLY A 7 -40.34 -4.25 6.68
CA GLY A 7 -39.32 -4.98 5.92
C GLY A 7 -37.95 -4.77 6.55
N ASP A 8 -37.27 -5.86 6.87
CA ASP A 8 -35.98 -5.93 7.58
C ASP A 8 -34.80 -5.43 6.74
N THR A 9 -35.01 -4.45 5.87
CA THR A 9 -34.00 -3.92 4.96
C THR A 9 -34.17 -2.42 4.76
N TRP A 10 -33.16 -1.66 5.18
CA TRP A 10 -33.12 -0.21 5.05
C TRP A 10 -32.25 0.18 3.86
N THR A 11 -32.84 0.31 2.67
CA THR A 11 -32.14 0.93 1.52
C THR A 11 -32.71 2.33 1.27
N VAL A 12 -31.96 3.35 1.67
CA VAL A 12 -32.28 4.75 1.34
C VAL A 12 -31.65 5.08 -0.01
N ARG A 13 -32.46 5.42 -1.02
CA ARG A 13 -31.94 5.83 -2.32
C ARG A 13 -31.49 7.29 -2.24
N SER A 14 -30.35 7.62 -2.86
CA SER A 14 -29.77 8.97 -2.81
C SER A 14 -30.68 10.08 -3.38
N GLN A 15 -31.66 9.71 -4.20
CA GLN A 15 -32.69 10.62 -4.71
C GLN A 15 -33.72 11.01 -3.65
N ASP A 16 -34.02 10.12 -2.69
CA ASP A 16 -34.95 10.40 -1.59
C ASP A 16 -34.35 11.44 -0.63
N LEU A 17 -33.03 11.45 -0.43
CA LEU A 17 -32.34 12.44 0.41
C LEU A 17 -32.39 13.88 -0.13
N LYS A 18 -32.78 14.07 -1.41
CA LYS A 18 -32.89 15.39 -2.05
C LYS A 18 -34.28 16.01 -1.94
N ALA A 19 -35.28 15.26 -1.42
CA ALA A 19 -36.60 15.83 -1.17
C ALA A 19 -36.56 16.72 0.07
N ASP A 20 -36.87 18.00 -0.13
CA ASP A 20 -36.87 19.05 0.87
C ASP A 20 -37.92 18.72 1.95
N GLY A 21 -37.48 18.13 3.07
CA GLY A 21 -38.34 17.72 4.18
C GLY A 21 -38.00 16.38 4.83
N LEU A 22 -37.24 15.49 4.17
CA LEU A 22 -36.85 14.21 4.78
C LEU A 22 -35.82 14.39 5.91
N ARG A 23 -34.88 15.34 5.76
CA ARG A 23 -33.95 15.70 6.85
C ARG A 23 -34.68 16.18 8.10
N THR A 24 -35.70 17.03 7.95
CA THR A 24 -36.48 17.57 9.07
C THR A 24 -37.35 16.50 9.74
N LYS A 25 -37.93 15.58 8.94
CA LYS A 25 -38.78 14.48 9.45
C LYS A 25 -38.04 13.49 10.34
N PHE A 26 -36.74 13.32 10.15
CA PHE A 26 -35.90 12.41 10.92
C PHE A 26 -34.91 13.12 11.87
N ALA A 27 -34.90 14.45 11.90
CA ALA A 27 -34.00 15.24 12.76
C ALA A 27 -34.21 14.99 14.26
N HIS A 28 -35.41 14.57 14.67
CA HIS A 28 -35.75 14.26 16.07
C HIS A 28 -35.57 12.79 16.44
N ARG A 29 -35.08 11.96 15.52
CA ARG A 29 -34.86 10.54 15.79
C ARG A 29 -33.52 10.39 16.50
N GLU A 30 -33.55 9.94 17.74
CA GLU A 30 -32.34 9.50 18.43
C GLU A 30 -31.82 8.25 17.71
N TYR A 31 -30.69 8.39 17.03
CA TYR A 31 -29.96 7.27 16.48
C TYR A 31 -29.11 6.67 17.59
N PRO A 32 -28.99 5.33 17.66
CA PRO A 32 -28.06 4.71 18.60
C PRO A 32 -26.65 5.25 18.36
N GLU A 33 -25.90 5.38 19.46
CA GLU A 33 -24.52 5.84 19.41
C GLU A 33 -23.70 4.93 18.47
N ASN A 34 -22.84 5.55 17.66
CA ASN A 34 -22.00 4.81 16.75
C ASN A 34 -20.93 4.07 17.55
N THR A 35 -21.09 2.75 17.68
CA THR A 35 -20.13 1.88 18.36
C THR A 35 -19.06 1.31 17.41
N ALA A 36 -19.02 1.74 16.15
CA ALA A 36 -17.99 1.29 15.23
C ALA A 36 -16.62 1.85 15.66
N PRO A 37 -15.56 1.02 15.65
CA PRO A 37 -14.23 1.47 16.04
C PRO A 37 -13.73 2.55 15.08
N SER A 38 -13.07 3.55 15.63
CA SER A 38 -12.30 4.51 14.84
C SER A 38 -10.97 3.88 14.40
N PRO A 39 -10.31 4.42 13.36
CA PRO A 39 -9.00 3.92 12.94
C PRO A 39 -7.95 3.92 14.06
N SER A 40 -8.04 4.85 15.03
CA SER A 40 -7.11 4.87 16.17
C SER A 40 -7.34 3.74 17.17
N ASP A 41 -8.53 3.13 17.19
CA ASP A 41 -8.93 2.13 18.19
C ASP A 41 -8.47 0.70 17.83
N VAL A 42 -7.98 0.49 16.61
CA VAL A 42 -7.58 -0.82 16.09
C VAL A 42 -6.11 -0.83 15.72
N ASP A 43 -5.38 -1.88 16.08
CA ASP A 43 -3.97 -2.06 15.71
C ASP A 43 -3.77 -3.38 14.96
N ILE A 44 -3.06 -3.33 13.83
CA ILE A 44 -2.79 -4.51 13.02
C ILE A 44 -1.89 -5.51 13.77
N GLU A 45 -1.02 -5.05 14.67
CA GLU A 45 -0.08 -5.93 15.38
C GLU A 45 -0.78 -6.85 16.39
N THR A 46 -1.94 -6.43 16.90
CA THR A 46 -2.69 -7.18 17.92
C THR A 46 -4.02 -7.74 17.41
N ALA A 47 -4.45 -7.36 16.21
CA ALA A 47 -5.74 -7.78 15.66
C ALA A 47 -5.76 -9.27 15.27
N ASP A 48 -6.84 -9.98 15.62
CA ASP A 48 -7.16 -11.28 15.01
C ASP A 48 -7.78 -11.04 13.62
N ILE A 49 -6.95 -11.12 12.58
CA ILE A 49 -7.36 -10.81 11.20
C ILE A 49 -8.47 -11.73 10.69
N ASP A 50 -8.51 -12.97 11.15
CA ASP A 50 -9.50 -13.95 10.72
C ASP A 50 -10.86 -13.73 11.40
N GLY A 51 -10.83 -13.28 12.65
CA GLY A 51 -11.98 -12.94 13.47
C GLY A 51 -12.60 -11.55 13.24
N LEU A 52 -12.00 -10.69 12.40
CA LEU A 52 -12.44 -9.31 12.21
C LEU A 52 -13.91 -9.22 11.75
N THR A 53 -14.65 -8.31 12.39
CA THR A 53 -15.91 -7.79 11.84
C THR A 53 -15.66 -6.84 10.67
N ASP A 54 -16.69 -6.60 9.85
CA ASP A 54 -16.58 -5.68 8.70
C ASP A 54 -16.16 -4.26 9.11
N VAL A 55 -16.63 -3.78 10.26
CA VAL A 55 -16.34 -2.43 10.75
C VAL A 55 -14.89 -2.29 11.22
N GLU A 56 -14.34 -3.32 11.88
CA GLU A 56 -12.93 -3.36 12.28
C GLU A 56 -12.02 -3.48 11.05
N GLU A 57 -12.39 -4.30 10.07
CA GLU A 57 -11.65 -4.42 8.81
C GLU A 57 -11.61 -3.08 8.06
N ILE A 58 -12.71 -2.33 8.04
CA ILE A 58 -12.77 -0.97 7.47
C ILE A 58 -11.91 0.00 8.29
N ALA A 59 -11.96 -0.06 9.62
CA ALA A 59 -11.17 0.82 10.49
C ALA A 59 -9.67 0.60 10.29
N LEU A 60 -9.22 -0.67 10.25
CA LEU A 60 -7.83 -1.03 9.97
C LEU A 60 -7.41 -0.57 8.57
N ALA A 61 -8.22 -0.81 7.54
CA ALA A 61 -7.89 -0.38 6.19
C ALA A 61 -7.79 1.14 6.05
N ARG A 62 -8.54 1.90 6.86
CA ARG A 62 -8.42 3.36 6.93
C ARG A 62 -7.16 3.80 7.70
N ARG A 63 -6.82 3.12 8.79
CA ARG A 63 -5.61 3.40 9.58
C ARG A 63 -4.35 3.27 8.71
N TYR A 64 -4.31 2.28 7.82
CA TYR A 64 -3.15 1.94 7.01
C TYR A 64 -3.36 2.22 5.50
N ASP A 65 -4.18 3.20 5.10
CA ASP A 65 -4.51 3.44 3.66
C ASP A 65 -3.30 3.82 2.78
N ASP A 66 -2.27 4.37 3.40
CA ASP A 66 -0.99 4.76 2.81
C ASP A 66 -0.16 3.53 2.38
N VAL A 67 -0.09 2.51 3.24
CA VAL A 67 0.73 1.31 3.06
C VAL A 67 -0.06 0.08 2.61
N LEU A 68 -1.38 0.03 2.80
CA LEU A 68 -2.18 -1.14 2.44
C LEU A 68 -2.46 -1.19 0.94
N TRP A 69 -2.39 -2.38 0.35
CA TRP A 69 -2.81 -2.58 -1.04
C TRP A 69 -4.32 -2.33 -1.20
N LYS A 70 -4.67 -1.38 -2.11
CA LYS A 70 -6.07 -1.01 -2.41
C LYS A 70 -6.77 -1.99 -3.35
N LYS A 71 -6.01 -2.85 -4.03
CA LYS A 71 -6.52 -3.88 -4.95
C LYS A 71 -6.44 -5.24 -4.28
N GLY A 72 -7.30 -6.16 -4.71
CA GLY A 72 -7.33 -7.54 -4.20
C GLY A 72 -8.19 -7.70 -2.96
N ASN A 73 -7.98 -8.80 -2.24
CA ASN A 73 -8.70 -9.11 -1.01
C ASN A 73 -8.10 -8.31 0.16
N ARG A 74 -8.92 -7.45 0.78
CA ARG A 74 -8.49 -6.56 1.87
C ARG A 74 -7.98 -7.35 3.08
N ARG A 75 -8.68 -8.41 3.50
CA ARG A 75 -8.26 -9.26 4.63
C ARG A 75 -6.92 -9.95 4.38
N SER A 76 -6.68 -10.46 3.17
CA SER A 76 -5.36 -10.98 2.80
C SER A 76 -4.26 -9.90 2.84
N ASN A 77 -4.56 -8.68 2.38
CA ASN A 77 -3.61 -7.58 2.43
C ASN A 77 -3.30 -7.15 3.88
N LEU A 78 -4.30 -7.16 4.77
CA LEU A 78 -4.14 -6.89 6.19
C LEU A 78 -3.28 -7.97 6.86
N ARG A 79 -3.52 -9.26 6.53
CA ARG A 79 -2.70 -10.36 7.04
C ARG A 79 -1.23 -10.21 6.64
N ARG A 80 -0.97 -9.93 5.35
CA ARG A 80 0.40 -9.68 4.89
C ARG A 80 1.03 -8.49 5.64
N LEU A 81 0.30 -7.39 5.85
CA LEU A 81 0.80 -6.25 6.61
C LEU A 81 1.13 -6.63 8.07
N GLN A 82 0.30 -7.45 8.70
CA GLN A 82 0.55 -7.98 10.05
C GLN A 82 1.81 -8.85 10.09
N GLU A 83 1.98 -9.75 9.12
CA GLU A 83 3.16 -10.62 9.01
C GLU A 83 4.44 -9.81 8.86
N ILE A 84 4.40 -8.71 8.08
CA ILE A 84 5.55 -7.79 7.95
C ILE A 84 5.87 -7.10 9.28
N ARG A 85 4.88 -6.48 9.92
CA ARG A 85 5.11 -5.71 11.16
C ARG A 85 5.51 -6.57 12.36
N SER A 86 5.06 -7.83 12.38
CA SER A 86 5.49 -8.81 13.38
C SER A 86 6.86 -9.44 13.08
N GLY A 87 7.43 -9.18 11.90
CA GLY A 87 8.68 -9.79 11.44
C GLY A 87 8.56 -11.24 11.01
N ALA A 88 7.34 -11.77 10.88
CA ALA A 88 7.09 -13.12 10.36
C ALA A 88 7.34 -13.22 8.84
N LEU A 89 7.26 -12.10 8.13
CA LEU A 89 7.59 -11.96 6.72
C LEU A 89 8.54 -10.78 6.53
N ASP A 90 9.68 -11.00 5.90
CA ASP A 90 10.55 -9.92 5.43
C ASP A 90 10.43 -9.78 3.90
N PRO A 91 9.79 -8.71 3.39
CA PRO A 91 9.71 -8.46 1.96
C PRO A 91 11.05 -8.16 1.31
N ALA A 92 12.08 -7.82 2.09
CA ALA A 92 13.42 -7.55 1.58
C ALA A 92 14.03 -8.79 0.92
N ASP A 93 13.81 -9.98 1.51
CA ASP A 93 14.37 -11.26 1.05
C ASP A 93 13.65 -11.84 -0.18
N GLU A 94 12.52 -11.25 -0.59
CA GLU A 94 11.78 -11.77 -1.73
C GLU A 94 12.56 -11.58 -3.04
N PRO A 95 12.69 -12.62 -3.88
CA PRO A 95 13.45 -12.52 -5.12
C PRO A 95 12.76 -11.61 -6.12
N VAL A 96 13.53 -10.74 -6.78
CA VAL A 96 12.99 -9.91 -7.86
C VAL A 96 13.13 -10.61 -9.21
N SER A 97 12.07 -10.56 -10.01
CA SER A 97 12.06 -11.16 -11.35
C SER A 97 11.55 -10.19 -12.41
N LYS A 98 11.83 -10.49 -13.69
CA LYS A 98 11.32 -9.73 -14.84
C LYS A 98 9.79 -9.63 -14.83
N GLN A 99 9.12 -10.69 -14.35
CA GLN A 99 7.67 -10.71 -14.19
C GLN A 99 7.25 -9.78 -13.04
N TRP A 100 7.91 -9.85 -11.89
CA TRP A 100 7.63 -8.96 -10.76
C TRP A 100 7.76 -7.49 -11.17
N ILE A 101 8.86 -7.12 -11.81
CA ILE A 101 9.13 -5.76 -12.29
C ILE A 101 8.04 -5.32 -13.29
N GLY A 102 7.67 -6.20 -14.23
CA GLY A 102 6.61 -5.91 -15.19
C GLY A 102 5.25 -5.68 -14.53
N THR A 103 4.89 -6.52 -13.56
CA THR A 103 3.60 -6.47 -12.87
C THR A 103 3.49 -5.30 -11.90
N HIS A 104 4.50 -5.11 -11.05
CA HIS A 104 4.42 -4.17 -9.92
C HIS A 104 4.92 -2.77 -10.28
N LEU A 105 6.02 -2.66 -11.05
CA LEU A 105 6.55 -1.36 -11.49
C LEU A 105 5.91 -0.89 -12.79
N GLY A 106 5.28 -1.81 -13.54
CA GLY A 106 4.64 -1.49 -14.82
C GLY A 106 5.66 -1.04 -15.86
N LEU A 107 6.87 -1.60 -15.83
CA LEU A 107 7.91 -1.39 -16.84
C LEU A 107 7.68 -2.33 -18.03
N THR A 108 7.61 -1.76 -19.23
CA THR A 108 7.35 -2.51 -20.46
C THR A 108 8.62 -2.85 -21.22
N ALA A 109 9.63 -1.98 -21.18
CA ALA A 109 10.91 -2.15 -21.87
C ALA A 109 11.63 -3.43 -21.40
N ALA A 110 11.89 -4.35 -22.34
CA ALA A 110 12.49 -5.65 -22.04
C ALA A 110 13.95 -5.52 -21.56
N ALA A 111 14.72 -4.60 -22.14
CA ALA A 111 16.11 -4.34 -21.76
C ALA A 111 16.21 -3.83 -20.31
N ALA A 112 15.40 -2.83 -19.94
CA ALA A 112 15.37 -2.29 -18.57
C ALA A 112 14.92 -3.35 -17.55
N LYS A 113 13.85 -4.11 -17.85
CA LYS A 113 13.42 -5.23 -16.99
C LYS A 113 14.52 -6.27 -16.80
N ARG A 114 15.27 -6.54 -17.87
CA ARG A 114 16.37 -7.50 -17.81
C ARG A 114 17.49 -6.98 -16.94
N ALA A 115 17.96 -5.76 -17.17
CA ALA A 115 19.02 -5.15 -16.36
C ALA A 115 18.64 -5.15 -14.87
N LEU A 116 17.43 -4.68 -14.53
CA LEU A 116 16.97 -4.68 -13.14
C LEU A 116 16.88 -6.08 -12.50
N ALA A 117 16.46 -7.10 -13.26
CA ALA A 117 16.39 -8.47 -12.74
C ALA A 117 17.75 -9.19 -12.69
N ASP A 118 18.71 -8.76 -13.51
CA ASP A 118 20.05 -9.33 -13.56
C ASP A 118 20.95 -8.65 -12.50
N ASP A 119 20.70 -7.37 -12.16
CA ASP A 119 21.52 -6.60 -11.22
C ASP A 119 21.03 -6.61 -9.76
N PHE A 120 19.78 -6.96 -9.51
CA PHE A 120 19.20 -7.02 -8.16
C PHE A 120 18.68 -8.43 -7.94
N GLU A 121 19.15 -9.09 -6.88
CA GLU A 121 18.69 -10.42 -6.51
C GLU A 121 17.36 -10.35 -5.77
N THR A 122 17.24 -9.35 -4.89
CA THR A 122 16.09 -9.21 -4.00
C THR A 122 15.30 -7.93 -4.25
N VAL A 123 14.05 -7.91 -3.79
CA VAL A 123 13.19 -6.72 -3.80
C VAL A 123 13.75 -5.67 -2.83
N GLY A 124 14.40 -6.08 -1.73
CA GLY A 124 15.10 -5.20 -0.81
C GLY A 124 16.15 -4.35 -1.49
N ASP A 125 17.06 -4.99 -2.24
CA ASP A 125 18.15 -4.28 -2.94
C ASP A 125 17.60 -3.29 -3.98
N LEU A 126 16.61 -3.73 -4.76
CA LEU A 126 15.98 -2.88 -5.76
C LEU A 126 15.24 -1.69 -5.11
N ALA A 127 14.50 -1.94 -4.03
CA ALA A 127 13.74 -0.91 -3.33
C ALA A 127 14.68 0.12 -2.71
N GLY A 128 15.73 -0.33 -2.00
CA GLY A 128 16.74 0.54 -1.41
C GLY A 128 17.36 1.47 -2.46
N TRP A 129 17.77 0.92 -3.60
CA TRP A 129 18.32 1.73 -4.70
C TRP A 129 17.30 2.74 -5.26
N VAL A 130 16.06 2.32 -5.57
CA VAL A 130 15.05 3.25 -6.13
C VAL A 130 14.65 4.37 -5.14
N MET A 131 14.63 4.04 -3.85
CA MET A 131 14.24 4.98 -2.79
C MET A 131 15.36 5.99 -2.51
N TYR A 132 16.61 5.52 -2.39
CA TYR A 132 17.68 6.28 -1.76
C TYR A 132 18.85 6.67 -2.69
N ALA A 133 19.01 6.03 -3.84
CA ALA A 133 20.12 6.38 -4.73
C ALA A 133 20.01 7.82 -5.25
N THR A 134 21.16 8.50 -5.32
CA THR A 134 21.24 9.88 -5.79
C THR A 134 20.83 10.00 -7.27
N MET A 135 21.32 9.09 -8.12
CA MET A 135 20.97 9.04 -9.54
C MET A 135 20.66 7.60 -9.99
N LEU A 136 19.49 7.39 -10.60
CA LEU A 136 19.12 6.08 -11.16
C LEU A 136 19.71 5.84 -12.56
N THR A 137 20.16 6.91 -13.21
CA THR A 137 20.70 6.90 -14.58
C THR A 137 22.16 6.50 -14.67
N ASP A 138 22.83 6.27 -13.54
CA ASP A 138 24.23 5.81 -13.49
C ASP A 138 24.38 4.37 -14.01
N ARG A 139 23.26 3.67 -14.24
CA ARG A 139 23.22 2.37 -14.91
C ARG A 139 22.86 2.56 -16.38
N ASP A 140 23.76 2.12 -17.28
CA ASP A 140 23.66 2.32 -18.74
C ASP A 140 22.31 1.94 -19.37
N GLN A 141 21.62 0.95 -18.80
CA GLN A 141 20.36 0.41 -19.31
C GLN A 141 19.13 1.15 -18.76
N ILE A 142 19.34 2.14 -17.89
CA ILE A 142 18.31 2.95 -17.22
C ILE A 142 18.40 4.38 -17.74
N GLY A 143 17.71 4.65 -18.85
CA GLY A 143 17.52 6.02 -19.33
C GLY A 143 16.54 6.82 -18.47
N GLU A 144 16.50 8.15 -18.68
CA GLU A 144 15.70 9.09 -17.88
C GLU A 144 14.23 8.70 -17.75
N THR A 145 13.58 8.28 -18.85
CA THR A 145 12.17 7.86 -18.82
C THR A 145 11.94 6.65 -17.89
N THR A 146 12.89 5.72 -17.82
CA THR A 146 12.80 4.57 -16.91
C THR A 146 13.05 5.02 -15.48
N ALA A 147 14.01 5.92 -15.25
CA ALA A 147 14.29 6.50 -13.94
C ALA A 147 13.08 7.26 -13.38
N GLU A 148 12.48 8.17 -14.15
CA GLU A 148 11.25 8.87 -13.80
C GLU A 148 10.12 7.90 -13.46
N ARG A 149 9.98 6.84 -14.27
CA ARG A 149 8.97 5.80 -14.01
C ARG A 149 9.23 5.08 -12.69
N LEU A 150 10.46 4.69 -12.39
CA LEU A 150 10.82 4.05 -11.11
C LEU A 150 10.55 4.99 -9.93
N ARG A 151 10.92 6.27 -10.03
CA ARG A 151 10.60 7.28 -9.01
C ARG A 151 9.09 7.43 -8.77
N SER A 152 8.29 7.46 -9.84
CA SER A 152 6.82 7.49 -9.74
C SER A 152 6.23 6.23 -9.08
N ARG A 153 7.01 5.16 -8.97
CA ARG A 153 6.62 3.88 -8.38
C ARG A 153 7.14 3.68 -6.96
N ARG A 154 7.76 4.67 -6.31
CA ARG A 154 8.17 4.57 -4.89
C ARG A 154 7.04 4.11 -3.96
N GLY A 155 5.82 4.61 -4.18
CA GLY A 155 4.65 4.18 -3.42
C GLY A 155 4.28 2.69 -3.58
N VAL A 156 4.76 2.01 -4.63
CA VAL A 156 4.63 0.55 -4.76
C VAL A 156 5.53 -0.15 -3.75
N PHE A 157 6.76 0.31 -3.57
CA PHE A 157 7.68 -0.24 -2.58
C PHE A 157 7.16 0.01 -1.16
N ILE A 158 6.73 1.23 -0.84
CA ILE A 158 6.16 1.54 0.49
C ILE A 158 4.99 0.58 0.83
N ARG A 159 4.12 0.28 -0.14
CA ARG A 159 3.02 -0.69 0.06
C ARG A 159 3.48 -2.13 0.12
N TRP A 160 4.52 -2.49 -0.64
CA TRP A 160 5.09 -3.83 -0.64
C TRP A 160 5.73 -4.18 0.71
N PHE A 161 6.39 -3.19 1.31
CA PHE A 161 7.09 -3.26 2.59
C PHE A 161 6.21 -2.89 3.80
N GLY A 162 4.95 -2.48 3.60
CA GLY A 162 4.08 -2.11 4.71
C GLY A 162 4.47 -0.83 5.46
N GLY A 163 5.33 -0.02 4.86
CA GLY A 163 5.91 1.21 5.40
C GLY A 163 7.25 1.53 4.75
N GLU A 164 7.67 2.80 4.76
CA GLU A 164 9.00 3.19 4.27
C GLU A 164 10.09 2.76 5.25
N GLU A 165 9.77 2.73 6.55
CA GLU A 165 10.65 2.32 7.64
C GLU A 165 11.13 0.86 7.56
N TYR A 166 10.43 0.03 6.80
CA TYR A 166 10.77 -1.37 6.55
C TYR A 166 11.62 -1.56 5.28
N ILE A 167 11.86 -0.50 4.50
CA ILE A 167 12.68 -0.59 3.29
C ILE A 167 14.17 -0.45 3.69
N PRO A 168 15.04 -1.42 3.33
CA PRO A 168 16.47 -1.32 3.57
C PRO A 168 17.06 -0.04 2.98
N ARG A 169 17.89 0.66 3.75
CA ARG A 169 18.64 1.80 3.21
C ARG A 169 19.74 1.29 2.28
N CYS A 170 19.97 2.04 1.20
CA CYS A 170 21.13 1.81 0.37
C CYS A 170 22.32 2.53 1.02
N ASP A 171 23.37 1.80 1.38
CA ASP A 171 24.65 2.40 1.77
C ASP A 171 25.36 2.93 0.51
N ASP A 172 24.96 4.12 0.03
CA ASP A 172 25.60 4.81 -1.11
C ASP A 172 27.06 5.24 -0.79
N ASP A 173 27.54 5.04 0.44
CA ASP A 173 28.91 5.35 0.87
C ASP A 173 29.98 4.42 0.27
N GLN A 174 29.62 3.40 -0.52
CA GLN A 174 30.59 2.52 -1.17
C GLN A 174 31.03 2.94 -2.58
N GLN A 175 30.54 4.05 -3.14
CA GLN A 175 30.97 4.52 -4.49
C GLN A 175 31.83 5.79 -4.55
N THR A 176 32.17 6.43 -3.41
CA THR A 176 32.97 7.68 -3.41
C THR A 176 34.47 7.53 -3.13
N LEU A 177 35.03 6.32 -2.96
CA LEU A 177 36.46 6.15 -2.65
C LEU A 177 37.15 5.01 -3.42
N SER A 178 37.31 5.17 -4.74
CA SER A 178 38.38 4.47 -5.47
C SER A 178 38.86 5.28 -6.68
N GLY A 179 39.14 6.56 -6.43
CA GLY A 179 39.62 7.51 -7.42
C GLY A 179 40.59 8.54 -6.85
N GLN A 180 41.63 8.10 -6.13
CA GLN A 180 42.83 8.93 -5.97
C GLN A 180 44.03 8.20 -6.58
N PRO A 181 44.63 8.74 -7.66
CA PRO A 181 45.95 8.28 -8.08
C PRO A 181 46.96 8.76 -7.03
N SER A 182 47.65 7.82 -6.40
CA SER A 182 48.86 8.16 -5.63
C SER A 182 50.00 8.35 -6.62
N GLN A 183 50.55 9.56 -6.62
CA GLN A 183 51.82 9.92 -7.26
C GLN A 183 52.99 9.17 -6.62
#